data_AF-A0A8H7KDT3-F1
#
_entry.id   AF-A0A8H7KDT3-F1
#
_cell.length_a   1.000
_cell.length_b   1.000
_cell.length_c   1.000
_cell.angle_alpha   90.00
_cell.angle_beta   90.00
_cell.angle_gamma   90.00
#
_symmetry.space_group_name_H-M   'P 1'
#
loop_
_entity.id
_entity.type
_entity.pdbx_description
1 polymer ?
#
loop_
_entity_poly.entity_id
_entity_poly.type
_entity_poly.pdbx_seq_one_letter_code
_entity_poly.pdbx_strand_id
1 'polypeptide(L)'
;MDLEFPEDSEDGLGIVTSKIDGLRFNYLRARVELANIQGKIHDLLYSKRARKLSEDQKLHSISRIDDMLRTWRESIPDGLLTADGLRRRLNDGAFQLMTNLLNRHLECIFRLHSMYSFELAWLNRVRCYLSPCVIELRDDMDSEVVHCNLAPLPIGWEECVKYCRLCLELLAIGKETEHAMRIHTCCELSALIVLLVNIIENPDHEFLSVDQNLIDRTRELFEKLSEGSSENKFFLLQLAQDLDRRARGQVNRVLQANDMWFLEDMGDS
;
A
#
# COMPACT_ATOMS: atom_id res chain seq x y z
N MET A 1 -14.21 -16.87 -20.14
CA MET A 1 -13.10 -17.59 -20.78
C MET A 1 -12.21 -18.02 -19.64
N ASP A 2 -12.21 -19.31 -19.33
CA ASP A 2 -11.26 -19.87 -18.39
C ASP A 2 -9.93 -19.94 -19.16
N LEU A 3 -8.99 -19.08 -18.77
CA LEU A 3 -7.63 -19.15 -19.32
C LEU A 3 -7.00 -20.43 -18.77
N GLU A 4 -6.57 -21.32 -19.67
CA GLU A 4 -5.64 -22.37 -19.29
C GLU A 4 -4.32 -21.69 -18.86
N PHE A 5 -3.92 -21.94 -17.62
CA PHE A 5 -2.67 -21.41 -17.09
C PHE A 5 -1.50 -22.27 -17.58
N PRO A 6 -0.32 -21.68 -17.83
CA PRO A 6 0.85 -22.45 -18.21
C PRO A 6 1.15 -23.53 -17.16
N GLU A 7 1.23 -24.79 -17.59
CA GLU A 7 1.78 -25.86 -16.77
C GLU A 7 3.29 -25.62 -16.54
N ASP A 8 3.86 -26.25 -15.51
CA ASP A 8 5.30 -26.20 -15.30
C ASP A 8 5.98 -26.89 -16.49
N SER A 9 6.66 -26.11 -17.33
CA SER A 9 7.33 -26.62 -18.50
C SER A 9 8.56 -27.45 -18.09
N GLU A 10 8.84 -28.52 -18.84
CA GLU A 10 10.00 -29.39 -18.58
C GLU A 10 11.34 -28.63 -18.68
N ASP A 11 11.38 -27.53 -19.44
CA ASP A 11 12.55 -26.66 -19.61
C ASP A 11 12.75 -25.65 -18.46
N GLY A 12 11.81 -25.57 -17.51
CA GLY A 12 11.88 -24.69 -16.35
C GLY A 12 11.74 -23.20 -16.67
N LEU A 13 11.20 -22.84 -17.84
CA LEU A 13 10.96 -21.45 -18.21
C LEU A 13 10.05 -20.75 -17.20
N GLY A 14 10.46 -19.54 -16.78
CA GLY A 14 9.71 -18.75 -15.81
C GLY A 14 9.87 -19.15 -14.35
N ILE A 15 10.70 -20.16 -14.05
CA ILE A 15 10.96 -20.56 -12.67
C ILE A 15 12.04 -19.68 -12.05
N VAL A 16 11.67 -19.00 -10.97
CA VAL A 16 12.59 -18.34 -10.05
C VAL A 16 13.07 -19.39 -9.04
N THR A 17 14.39 -19.53 -8.91
CA THR A 17 15.01 -20.47 -7.97
C THR A 17 15.77 -19.73 -6.89
N SER A 18 15.57 -20.14 -5.64
CA SER A 18 16.27 -19.63 -4.47
C SER A 18 17.73 -20.04 -4.46
N LYS A 19 18.58 -19.12 -4.02
CA LYS A 19 20.03 -19.32 -3.85
C LYS A 19 20.40 -20.16 -2.63
N ILE A 20 19.50 -20.31 -1.65
CA ILE A 20 19.87 -20.80 -0.31
C ILE A 20 19.17 -22.09 0.12
N ASP A 21 17.97 -22.37 -0.37
CA ASP A 21 17.11 -23.45 0.14
C ASP A 21 16.40 -24.25 -0.95
N GLY A 22 16.80 -24.08 -2.23
CA GLY A 22 16.26 -24.85 -3.35
C GLY A 22 14.79 -24.56 -3.68
N LEU A 23 14.15 -23.59 -3.01
CA LEU A 23 12.80 -23.14 -3.29
C LEU A 23 12.67 -22.75 -4.77
N ARG A 24 11.63 -23.26 -5.43
CA ARG A 24 11.29 -22.97 -6.82
C ARG A 24 9.90 -22.36 -6.88
N PHE A 25 9.74 -21.31 -7.69
CA PHE A 25 8.48 -20.61 -7.87
C PHE A 25 8.26 -20.26 -9.34
N ASN A 26 7.12 -20.64 -9.92
CA ASN A 26 6.79 -20.32 -11.30
C ASN A 26 6.24 -18.89 -11.39
N TYR A 27 7.15 -17.94 -11.63
CA TYR A 27 6.82 -16.52 -11.73
C TYR A 27 5.91 -16.21 -12.92
N LEU A 28 6.14 -16.84 -14.08
CA LEU A 28 5.34 -16.57 -15.28
C LEU A 28 3.88 -16.99 -15.09
N ARG A 29 3.66 -18.16 -14.50
CA ARG A 29 2.33 -18.64 -14.14
C ARG A 29 1.62 -17.67 -13.20
N ALA A 30 2.26 -17.31 -12.08
CA ALA A 30 1.71 -16.35 -11.13
C ALA A 30 1.42 -14.99 -11.79
N ARG A 31 2.26 -14.53 -12.73
CA ARG A 31 2.04 -13.28 -13.46
C ARG A 31 0.82 -13.35 -14.39
N VAL A 32 0.61 -14.46 -15.08
CA VAL A 32 -0.56 -14.68 -15.95
C VAL A 32 -1.84 -14.76 -15.13
N GLU A 33 -1.82 -15.48 -14.00
CA GLU A 33 -2.93 -15.54 -13.04
C GLU A 33 -3.33 -14.14 -12.55
N LEU A 34 -2.34 -13.34 -12.12
CA LEU A 34 -2.59 -11.97 -11.70
C LEU A 34 -3.12 -11.09 -12.85
N ALA A 35 -2.60 -11.26 -14.07
CA ALA A 35 -3.08 -10.50 -15.23
C ALA A 35 -4.55 -10.80 -15.56
N ASN A 36 -5.01 -12.04 -15.38
CA ASN A 36 -6.42 -12.40 -15.51
C ASN A 36 -7.28 -11.70 -14.43
N ILE A 37 -6.80 -11.65 -13.19
CA ILE A 37 -7.47 -10.90 -12.11
C ILE A 37 -7.53 -9.40 -12.44
N GLN A 38 -6.44 -8.82 -12.93
CA GLN A 38 -6.36 -7.43 -13.40
C GLN A 38 -7.41 -7.13 -14.48
N GLY A 39 -7.58 -8.04 -15.44
CA GLY A 39 -8.62 -7.93 -16.47
C GLY A 39 -10.03 -7.91 -15.88
N LYS A 40 -10.31 -8.75 -14.87
CA LYS A 40 -11.62 -8.78 -14.19
C LYS A 40 -11.89 -7.48 -13.41
N ILE A 41 -10.88 -6.90 -12.76
CA ILE A 41 -10.98 -5.60 -12.10
C ILE A 41 -11.28 -4.51 -13.14
N HIS A 42 -10.54 -4.49 -14.25
CA HIS A 42 -10.77 -3.54 -15.32
C HIS A 42 -12.19 -3.65 -15.89
N ASP A 43 -12.68 -4.87 -16.12
CA ASP A 43 -14.05 -5.11 -16.58
C ASP A 43 -15.10 -4.63 -15.56
N LEU A 44 -14.87 -4.84 -14.27
CA LEU A 44 -15.74 -4.38 -13.20
C LEU A 44 -15.77 -2.85 -13.08
N LEU A 45 -14.65 -2.17 -13.32
CA LEU A 45 -14.56 -0.71 -13.18
C LEU A 45 -15.02 0.05 -14.43
N TYR A 46 -14.71 -0.45 -15.63
CA TYR A 46 -14.79 0.37 -16.84
C TYR A 46 -15.70 -0.20 -17.94
N SER A 47 -16.11 -1.47 -17.87
CA SER A 47 -16.91 -2.06 -18.95
C SER A 47 -18.31 -1.43 -19.07
N LYS A 48 -18.89 -1.49 -20.27
CA LYS A 48 -20.29 -1.08 -20.49
C LYS A 48 -21.27 -1.90 -19.63
N ARG A 49 -20.91 -3.15 -19.32
CA ARG A 49 -21.71 -4.05 -18.48
C ARG A 49 -21.64 -3.63 -17.02
N ALA A 50 -20.47 -3.21 -16.53
CA ALA A 50 -20.29 -2.73 -15.16
C ALA A 50 -21.23 -1.57 -14.82
N ARG A 51 -21.44 -0.63 -15.76
CA ARG A 51 -22.37 0.49 -15.59
C ARG A 51 -23.84 0.08 -15.42
N LYS A 52 -24.19 -1.16 -15.74
CA LYS A 52 -25.54 -1.72 -15.62
C LYS A 52 -25.71 -2.63 -14.40
N LEU A 53 -24.65 -2.87 -13.63
CA LEU A 53 -24.71 -3.70 -12.43
C LEU A 53 -25.44 -2.96 -11.31
N SER A 54 -26.29 -3.66 -10.58
CA SER A 54 -26.80 -3.16 -9.29
C SER A 54 -25.66 -3.11 -8.26
N GLU A 55 -25.87 -2.38 -7.16
CA GLU A 55 -24.89 -2.31 -6.07
C GLU A 55 -24.60 -3.69 -5.48
N ASP A 56 -25.61 -4.53 -5.24
CA ASP A 56 -25.42 -5.90 -4.76
C ASP A 56 -24.55 -6.74 -5.72
N GLN A 57 -24.77 -6.59 -7.03
CA GLN A 57 -23.98 -7.30 -8.03
C GLN A 57 -22.51 -6.81 -8.07
N LYS A 58 -22.28 -5.52 -7.83
CA LYS A 58 -20.93 -4.97 -7.69
C LYS A 58 -20.25 -5.51 -6.44
N LEU A 59 -20.92 -5.49 -5.28
CA LEU A 59 -20.38 -6.01 -4.03
C LEU A 59 -20.03 -7.50 -4.14
N HIS A 60 -20.92 -8.30 -4.72
CA HIS A 60 -20.64 -9.72 -4.99
C HIS A 60 -19.43 -9.90 -5.94
N SER A 61 -19.30 -9.03 -6.95
CA SER A 61 -18.15 -9.07 -7.86
C SER A 61 -16.85 -8.68 -7.17
N ILE A 62 -16.88 -7.69 -6.27
CA ILE A 62 -15.74 -7.26 -5.45
C ILE A 62 -15.28 -8.43 -4.57
N SER A 63 -16.19 -9.00 -3.78
CA SER A 63 -15.88 -10.15 -2.90
C SER A 63 -15.25 -11.31 -3.66
N ARG A 64 -15.79 -11.66 -4.83
CA ARG A 64 -15.23 -12.73 -5.66
C ARG A 64 -13.82 -12.41 -6.16
N ILE A 65 -13.53 -11.15 -6.47
CA ILE A 65 -12.19 -10.75 -6.91
C ILE A 65 -11.22 -10.71 -5.71
N ASP A 66 -11.67 -10.29 -4.53
CA ASP A 66 -10.87 -10.37 -3.30
C ASP A 66 -10.45 -11.81 -2.99
N ASP A 67 -11.37 -12.77 -3.12
CA ASP A 67 -11.04 -14.19 -2.93
C ASP A 67 -10.01 -14.68 -3.94
N MET A 68 -10.10 -14.21 -5.20
CA MET A 68 -9.11 -14.53 -6.23
C MET A 68 -7.73 -13.92 -5.91
N LEU A 69 -7.67 -12.67 -5.45
CA LEU A 69 -6.42 -12.01 -5.05
C LEU A 69 -5.79 -12.73 -3.85
N ARG A 70 -6.60 -13.12 -2.87
CA ARG A 70 -6.15 -13.87 -1.70
C ARG A 70 -5.58 -15.23 -2.09
N THR A 71 -6.35 -16.01 -2.87
CA THR A 71 -5.92 -17.33 -3.36
C THR A 71 -4.62 -17.23 -4.16
N TRP A 72 -4.52 -16.20 -5.01
CA TRP A 72 -3.30 -15.93 -5.77
C TRP A 72 -2.12 -15.62 -4.86
N ARG A 73 -2.31 -14.84 -3.79
CA ARG A 73 -1.23 -14.54 -2.85
C ARG A 73 -0.81 -15.77 -2.06
N GLU A 74 -1.77 -16.59 -1.61
CA GLU A 74 -1.52 -17.83 -0.88
C GLU A 74 -0.78 -18.89 -1.71
N SER A 75 -0.80 -18.78 -3.04
CA SER A 75 0.00 -19.66 -3.92
C SER A 75 1.49 -19.30 -3.93
N ILE A 76 1.87 -18.11 -3.43
CA ILE A 76 3.25 -17.65 -3.36
C ILE A 76 3.88 -18.15 -2.05
N PRO A 77 5.05 -18.80 -2.10
CA PRO A 77 5.74 -19.25 -0.90
C PRO A 77 6.03 -18.11 0.09
N ASP A 78 5.81 -18.34 1.39
CA ASP A 78 6.01 -17.33 2.46
C ASP A 78 7.41 -16.71 2.45
N GLY A 79 8.43 -17.50 2.10
CA GLY A 79 9.81 -17.03 1.97
C GLY A 79 10.02 -15.96 0.88
N LEU A 80 9.03 -15.77 -0.02
CA LEU A 80 9.00 -14.77 -1.08
C LEU A 80 7.96 -13.65 -0.81
N LEU A 81 7.30 -13.66 0.34
CA LEU A 81 6.30 -12.66 0.77
C LEU A 81 6.85 -11.67 1.82
N THR A 82 8.17 -11.64 1.99
CA THR A 82 8.88 -10.71 2.90
C THR A 82 10.05 -10.07 2.18
N ALA A 83 10.38 -8.81 2.51
CA ALA A 83 11.49 -8.10 1.86
C ALA A 83 12.83 -8.77 2.13
N ASP A 84 13.09 -9.14 3.38
CA ASP A 84 14.29 -9.89 3.78
C ASP A 84 14.36 -11.29 3.13
N GLY A 85 13.23 -12.01 3.07
CA GLY A 85 13.15 -13.30 2.40
C GLY A 85 13.50 -13.22 0.92
N LEU A 86 12.94 -12.23 0.21
CA LEU A 86 13.25 -11.95 -1.20
C LEU A 86 14.73 -11.58 -1.38
N ARG A 87 15.26 -10.70 -0.52
CA ARG A 87 16.64 -10.23 -0.58
C ARG A 87 17.66 -11.36 -0.39
N ARG A 88 17.41 -12.27 0.55
CA ARG A 88 18.28 -13.41 0.84
C ARG A 88 18.22 -14.49 -0.24
N ARG A 89 17.03 -14.76 -0.78
CA ARG A 89 16.80 -15.89 -1.70
C ARG A 89 17.11 -15.56 -3.16
N LEU A 90 16.87 -14.33 -3.60
CA LEU A 90 16.83 -14.01 -5.03
C LEU A 90 18.09 -13.31 -5.54
N ASN A 91 18.37 -13.47 -6.83
CA ASN A 91 19.30 -12.59 -7.55
C ASN A 91 18.62 -11.27 -7.91
N ASP A 92 19.40 -10.26 -8.31
CA ASP A 92 18.86 -8.91 -8.53
C ASP A 92 17.73 -8.91 -9.58
N GLY A 93 17.87 -9.68 -10.66
CA GLY A 93 16.84 -9.78 -11.69
C GLY A 93 15.53 -10.39 -11.16
N ALA A 94 15.62 -11.53 -10.47
CA ALA A 94 14.47 -12.20 -9.86
C ALA A 94 13.83 -11.37 -8.74
N PHE A 95 14.65 -10.65 -7.96
CA PHE A 95 14.17 -9.70 -6.95
C PHE A 95 13.31 -8.61 -7.61
N GLN A 96 13.79 -7.99 -8.68
CA GLN A 96 13.01 -6.95 -9.39
C GLN A 96 11.72 -7.48 -10.01
N LEU A 97 11.74 -8.71 -10.55
CA LEU A 97 10.53 -9.37 -11.07
C LEU A 97 9.50 -9.57 -9.96
N MET A 98 9.91 -10.13 -8.81
CA MET A 98 9.02 -10.34 -7.67
C MET A 98 8.50 -9.03 -7.07
N THR A 99 9.35 -8.02 -6.93
CA THR A 99 8.94 -6.68 -6.49
C THR A 99 7.88 -6.08 -7.42
N ASN A 100 8.04 -6.23 -8.73
CA ASN A 100 7.02 -5.80 -9.70
C ASN A 100 5.71 -6.56 -9.50
N LEU A 101 5.78 -7.89 -9.35
CA LEU A 101 4.61 -8.75 -9.15
C LEU A 101 3.80 -8.34 -7.91
N LEU A 102 4.47 -8.13 -6.77
CA LEU A 102 3.82 -7.73 -5.52
C LEU A 102 3.26 -6.30 -5.61
N ASN A 103 3.96 -5.38 -6.26
CA ASN A 103 3.44 -4.04 -6.53
C ASN A 103 2.19 -4.07 -7.42
N ARG A 104 2.13 -4.98 -8.41
CA ARG A 104 0.94 -5.14 -9.28
C ARG A 104 -0.23 -5.73 -8.52
N HIS A 105 0.02 -6.61 -7.57
CA HIS A 105 -1.00 -7.10 -6.64
C HIS A 105 -1.55 -5.96 -5.76
N LEU A 106 -0.68 -5.13 -5.17
CA LEU A 106 -1.12 -3.97 -4.40
C LEU A 106 -1.95 -2.99 -5.25
N GLU A 107 -1.56 -2.74 -6.50
CA GLU A 107 -2.34 -1.90 -7.41
C GLU A 107 -3.74 -2.48 -7.69
N CYS A 108 -3.88 -3.80 -7.75
CA CYS A 108 -5.20 -4.44 -7.88
C CYS A 108 -6.09 -4.13 -6.67
N ILE A 109 -5.53 -4.23 -5.47
CA ILE A 109 -6.24 -3.93 -4.22
C ILE A 109 -6.66 -2.46 -4.20
N PHE A 110 -5.74 -1.54 -4.53
CA PHE A 110 -6.07 -0.12 -4.59
C PHE A 110 -7.20 0.20 -5.56
N ARG A 111 -7.18 -0.40 -6.75
CA ARG A 111 -8.23 -0.18 -7.76
C ARG A 111 -9.57 -0.79 -7.35
N LEU A 112 -9.54 -2.02 -6.82
CA LEU A 112 -10.74 -2.75 -6.42
C LEU A 112 -11.48 -2.04 -5.29
N HIS A 113 -10.74 -1.52 -4.31
CA HIS A 113 -11.27 -0.83 -3.13
C HIS A 113 -11.28 0.70 -3.26
N SER A 114 -11.02 1.22 -4.46
CA SER A 114 -10.98 2.65 -4.77
C SER A 114 -10.05 3.48 -3.86
N MET A 115 -8.95 2.88 -3.39
CA MET A 115 -7.92 3.48 -2.54
C MET A 115 -6.72 4.05 -3.32
N TYR A 116 -6.79 4.05 -4.64
CA TYR A 116 -5.70 4.58 -5.45
C TYR A 116 -5.69 6.12 -5.37
N SER A 117 -4.53 6.75 -5.19
CA SER A 117 -4.45 8.22 -4.96
C SER A 117 -4.87 9.10 -6.16
N PHE A 118 -5.29 8.47 -7.27
CA PHE A 118 -5.89 9.12 -8.43
C PHE A 118 -7.41 8.97 -8.48
N GLU A 119 -8.02 8.21 -7.57
CA GLU A 119 -9.47 8.13 -7.39
C GLU A 119 -9.96 9.35 -6.61
N LEU A 120 -10.84 10.13 -7.22
CA LEU A 120 -11.27 11.42 -6.68
C LEU A 120 -11.94 11.29 -5.31
N ALA A 121 -12.73 10.23 -5.10
CA ALA A 121 -13.41 10.00 -3.82
C ALA A 121 -12.40 9.77 -2.68
N TRP A 122 -11.39 8.92 -2.92
CA TRP A 122 -10.32 8.68 -1.96
C TRP A 122 -9.47 9.93 -1.74
N LEU A 123 -9.06 10.62 -2.80
CA LEU A 123 -8.26 11.83 -2.69
C LEU A 123 -9.00 12.93 -1.89
N ASN A 124 -10.31 13.08 -2.10
CA ASN A 124 -11.13 14.01 -1.33
C ASN A 124 -11.21 13.61 0.14
N ARG A 125 -11.41 12.31 0.42
CA ARG A 125 -11.39 11.78 1.79
C ARG A 125 -10.06 12.06 2.48
N VAL A 126 -8.93 11.82 1.80
CA VAL A 126 -7.59 12.06 2.35
C VAL A 126 -7.36 13.55 2.61
N ARG A 127 -7.79 14.43 1.71
CA ARG A 127 -7.68 15.89 1.90
C ARG A 127 -8.48 16.40 3.10
N CYS A 128 -9.51 15.68 3.54
CA CYS A 128 -10.26 16.07 4.74
C CYS A 128 -9.38 16.12 5.98
N TYR A 129 -8.34 15.28 6.14
CA TYR A 129 -7.41 15.36 7.27
C TYR A 129 -6.59 16.65 7.32
N LEU A 130 -6.48 17.36 6.20
CA LEU A 130 -5.82 18.66 6.15
C LEU A 130 -6.75 19.81 6.59
N SER A 131 -8.05 19.55 6.68
CA SER A 131 -9.06 20.53 7.03
C SER A 131 -9.17 20.72 8.56
N PRO A 132 -9.24 21.97 9.05
CA PRO A 132 -9.53 22.27 10.45
C PRO A 132 -10.85 21.68 10.97
N CYS A 133 -11.81 21.39 10.08
CA CYS A 133 -13.08 20.77 10.47
C CYS A 133 -12.94 19.29 10.88
N VAL A 134 -11.82 18.64 10.51
CA VAL A 134 -11.53 17.25 10.86
C VAL A 134 -10.39 17.18 11.87
N ILE A 135 -9.35 17.99 11.68
CA ILE A 135 -8.21 18.10 12.59
C ILE A 135 -7.91 19.58 12.80
N GLU A 136 -8.25 20.10 13.98
CA GLU A 136 -7.90 21.45 14.39
C GLU A 136 -6.39 21.53 14.64
N LEU A 137 -5.72 22.47 13.97
CA LEU A 137 -4.30 22.78 14.21
C LEU A 137 -4.14 23.47 15.56
N ARG A 138 -3.29 22.92 16.43
CA ARG A 138 -2.68 23.65 17.54
C ARG A 138 -1.16 23.63 17.34
N ASP A 139 -0.47 24.65 17.85
CA ASP A 139 0.91 24.99 17.46
C ASP A 139 1.91 23.80 17.53
N ASP A 140 1.66 22.83 18.39
CA ASP A 140 2.48 21.63 18.62
C ASP A 140 1.68 20.30 18.58
N MET A 141 0.35 20.37 18.53
CA MET A 141 -0.56 19.27 18.83
C MET A 141 -1.79 19.33 17.93
N ASP A 142 -2.13 18.23 17.27
CA ASP A 142 -3.40 18.15 16.55
C ASP A 142 -4.54 17.77 17.53
N SER A 143 -5.77 18.20 17.23
CA SER A 143 -6.96 17.67 17.91
C SER A 143 -7.19 16.20 17.56
N GLU A 144 -8.03 15.50 18.32
CA GLU A 144 -8.55 14.21 17.88
C GLU A 144 -9.28 14.35 16.52
N VAL A 145 -9.22 13.29 15.71
CA VAL A 145 -9.88 13.24 14.39
C VAL A 145 -11.39 13.26 14.57
N VAL A 146 -12.06 14.20 13.92
CA VAL A 146 -13.53 14.30 13.93
C VAL A 146 -14.13 13.46 12.78
N HIS A 147 -14.71 12.30 13.11
CA HIS A 147 -15.25 11.37 12.11
C HIS A 147 -16.66 11.70 11.59
N CYS A 148 -17.39 12.66 12.19
CA CYS A 148 -18.83 12.86 11.92
C CYS A 148 -19.18 13.16 10.45
N ASN A 149 -18.23 13.69 9.67
CA ASN A 149 -18.39 13.95 8.23
C ASN A 149 -17.35 13.21 7.37
N LEU A 150 -16.59 12.28 7.97
CA LEU A 150 -15.55 11.54 7.28
C LEU A 150 -16.11 10.20 6.82
N ALA A 151 -15.95 9.88 5.53
CA ALA A 151 -16.28 8.55 5.05
C ALA A 151 -15.47 7.50 5.84
N PRO A 152 -16.04 6.31 6.15
CA PRO A 152 -15.29 5.27 6.85
C PRO A 152 -14.04 4.86 6.07
N LEU A 153 -13.06 4.26 6.75
CA LEU A 153 -11.95 3.62 6.06
C LEU A 153 -12.48 2.47 5.19
N PRO A 154 -11.87 2.23 4.01
CA PRO A 154 -12.28 1.15 3.13
C PRO A 154 -12.20 -0.23 3.79
N ILE A 155 -13.03 -1.16 3.33
CA ILE A 155 -13.01 -2.55 3.78
C ILE A 155 -11.64 -3.16 3.46
N GLY A 156 -11.10 -3.97 4.38
CA GLY A 156 -9.78 -4.59 4.21
C GLY A 156 -8.60 -3.64 4.48
N TRP A 157 -8.84 -2.50 5.13
CA TRP A 157 -7.84 -1.49 5.47
C TRP A 157 -6.55 -2.07 6.07
N GLU A 158 -6.66 -2.83 7.17
CA GLU A 158 -5.50 -3.40 7.88
C GLU A 158 -4.61 -4.26 6.97
N GLU A 159 -5.23 -5.07 6.11
CA GLU A 159 -4.52 -5.95 5.20
C GLU A 159 -3.85 -5.14 4.07
N CYS A 160 -4.54 -4.10 3.58
CA CYS A 160 -3.96 -3.16 2.62
C CYS A 160 -2.74 -2.44 3.21
N VAL A 161 -2.81 -1.99 4.46
CA VAL A 161 -1.69 -1.35 5.18
C VAL A 161 -0.49 -2.31 5.25
N LYS A 162 -0.68 -3.59 5.57
CA LYS A 162 0.40 -4.59 5.56
C LYS A 162 1.07 -4.72 4.19
N TYR A 163 0.29 -4.72 3.11
CA TYR A 163 0.85 -4.76 1.75
C TYR A 163 1.58 -3.48 1.36
N CYS A 164 1.09 -2.32 1.82
CA CYS A 164 1.78 -1.04 1.65
C CYS A 164 3.15 -1.07 2.32
N ARG A 165 3.23 -1.54 3.58
CA ARG A 165 4.51 -1.71 4.30
C ARG A 165 5.50 -2.56 3.51
N LEU A 166 5.08 -3.74 3.05
CA LEU A 166 5.92 -4.63 2.28
C LEU A 166 6.44 -3.99 0.98
N CYS A 167 5.56 -3.33 0.22
CA CYS A 167 5.96 -2.70 -1.06
C CYS A 167 6.91 -1.52 -0.84
N LEU A 168 6.69 -0.71 0.20
CA LEU A 168 7.57 0.39 0.57
C LEU A 168 8.91 -0.10 1.12
N GLU A 169 8.92 -1.20 1.88
CA GLU A 169 10.16 -1.84 2.32
C GLU A 169 10.98 -2.35 1.13
N LEU A 170 10.32 -3.01 0.15
CA LEU A 170 10.94 -3.47 -1.08
C LEU A 170 11.52 -2.33 -1.92
N LEU A 171 10.82 -1.19 -2.00
CA LEU A 171 11.33 0.03 -2.61
C LEU A 171 12.59 0.50 -1.88
N ALA A 172 12.56 0.55 -0.55
CA ALA A 172 13.64 1.09 0.27
C ALA A 172 14.90 0.22 0.33
N ILE A 173 14.80 -1.08 0.04
CA ILE A 173 15.97 -1.99 -0.06
C ILE A 173 16.37 -2.31 -1.50
N GLY A 174 15.52 -1.96 -2.46
CA GLY A 174 15.75 -2.18 -3.88
C GLY A 174 16.95 -1.38 -4.39
N LYS A 175 17.59 -1.88 -5.44
CA LYS A 175 18.59 -1.07 -6.14
C LYS A 175 17.88 0.07 -6.86
N GLU A 176 18.34 1.30 -6.60
CA GLU A 176 17.99 2.48 -7.38
C GLU A 176 18.40 2.25 -8.84
N THR A 177 17.45 1.80 -9.65
CA THR A 177 17.62 1.73 -11.11
C THR A 177 16.57 2.65 -11.71
N GLU A 178 16.99 3.52 -12.63
CA GLU A 178 16.09 4.51 -13.26
C GLU A 178 14.81 3.87 -13.85
N HIS A 179 14.85 2.59 -14.22
CA HIS A 179 13.73 1.86 -14.81
C HIS A 179 12.73 1.32 -13.77
N ALA A 180 13.20 0.78 -12.63
CA ALA A 180 12.31 0.24 -11.59
C ALA A 180 11.57 1.35 -10.84
N MET A 181 12.26 2.47 -10.56
CA MET A 181 11.70 3.60 -9.81
C MET A 181 10.58 4.34 -10.56
N ARG A 182 10.53 4.29 -11.91
CA ARG A 182 9.57 5.07 -12.72
C ARG A 182 8.24 4.35 -13.00
N ILE A 183 8.20 3.02 -12.89
CA ILE A 183 7.02 2.22 -13.26
C ILE A 183 6.00 2.13 -12.11
N HIS A 184 6.46 2.25 -10.87
CA HIS A 184 5.66 2.02 -9.66
C HIS A 184 5.46 3.27 -8.79
N THR A 185 6.06 4.41 -9.14
CA THR A 185 6.03 5.65 -8.33
C THR A 185 4.63 6.02 -7.85
N CYS A 186 3.62 5.92 -8.72
CA CYS A 186 2.23 6.25 -8.36
C CYS A 186 1.62 5.26 -7.35
N CYS A 187 1.94 3.97 -7.46
CA CYS A 187 1.50 2.94 -6.52
C CYS A 187 2.19 3.13 -5.16
N GLU A 188 3.49 3.36 -5.17
CA GLU A 188 4.29 3.54 -3.97
C GLU A 188 3.95 4.85 -3.24
N LEU A 189 3.72 5.95 -3.96
CA LEU A 189 3.18 7.20 -3.37
C LEU A 189 1.77 6.97 -2.78
N SER A 190 0.95 6.14 -3.40
CA SER A 190 -0.36 5.78 -2.83
C SER A 190 -0.20 4.96 -1.55
N ALA A 191 0.75 4.02 -1.53
CA ALA A 191 1.08 3.24 -0.33
C ALA A 191 1.61 4.13 0.80
N LEU A 192 2.44 5.12 0.49
CA LEU A 192 2.92 6.11 1.45
C LEU A 192 1.76 6.90 2.07
N ILE A 193 0.83 7.39 1.24
CA ILE A 193 -0.38 8.08 1.71
C ILE A 193 -1.24 7.17 2.61
N VAL A 194 -1.37 5.88 2.27
CA VAL A 194 -2.11 4.92 3.10
C VAL A 194 -1.46 4.73 4.47
N LEU A 195 -0.13 4.60 4.57
CA LEU A 195 0.55 4.52 5.87
C LEU A 195 0.37 5.80 6.71
N LEU A 196 0.46 6.96 6.07
CA LEU A 196 0.25 8.24 6.75
C LEU A 196 -1.17 8.37 7.30
N VAL A 197 -2.18 7.99 6.52
CA VAL A 197 -3.56 7.93 6.99
C VAL A 197 -3.72 6.91 8.12
N ASN A 198 -3.01 5.77 8.07
CA ASN A 198 -3.08 4.77 9.12
C ASN A 198 -2.55 5.31 10.46
N ILE A 199 -1.47 6.08 10.45
CA ILE A 199 -0.93 6.74 11.66
C ILE A 199 -1.89 7.82 12.15
N ILE A 200 -2.52 8.59 11.26
CA ILE A 200 -3.50 9.62 11.66
C ILE A 200 -4.70 8.98 12.39
N GLU A 201 -5.21 7.86 11.85
CA GLU A 201 -6.38 7.17 12.40
C GLU A 201 -6.04 6.30 13.62
N ASN A 202 -4.82 5.76 13.71
CA ASN A 202 -4.37 4.86 14.79
C ASN A 202 -2.96 5.24 15.30
N PRO A 203 -2.79 6.40 15.95
CA PRO A 203 -1.47 6.97 16.26
C PRO A 203 -0.60 6.17 17.24
N ASP A 204 -1.13 5.15 17.90
CA ASP A 204 -0.46 4.29 18.87
C ASP A 204 -0.37 2.82 18.42
N HIS A 205 -0.59 2.55 17.13
CA HIS A 205 -0.58 1.18 16.61
C HIS A 205 0.78 0.49 16.78
N GLU A 206 0.78 -0.84 16.91
CA GLU A 206 1.97 -1.66 17.23
C GLU A 206 3.17 -1.48 16.28
N PHE A 207 2.91 -1.12 15.02
CA PHE A 207 3.93 -0.93 13.99
C PHE A 207 4.41 0.53 13.80
N LEU A 208 4.10 1.45 14.73
CA LEU A 208 4.32 2.90 14.52
C LEU A 208 5.78 3.24 14.16
N SER A 209 6.73 2.69 14.91
CA SER A 209 8.16 2.92 14.68
C SER A 209 8.64 2.40 13.33
N VAL A 210 8.10 1.26 12.88
CA VAL A 210 8.38 0.68 11.57
C VAL A 210 7.84 1.57 10.47
N ASP A 211 6.59 2.04 10.60
CA ASP A 211 5.96 2.90 9.60
C ASP A 211 6.67 4.25 9.49
N GLN A 212 7.05 4.87 10.61
CA GLN A 212 7.84 6.11 10.61
C GLN A 212 9.17 5.94 9.88
N ASN A 213 9.92 4.87 10.17
CA ASN A 213 11.19 4.61 9.49
C ASN A 213 11.01 4.40 7.97
N LEU A 214 9.97 3.68 7.57
CA LEU A 214 9.66 3.47 6.15
C LEU A 214 9.24 4.77 5.45
N ILE A 215 8.40 5.58 6.10
CA ILE A 215 7.95 6.89 5.61
C ILE A 215 9.16 7.80 5.35
N ASP A 216 10.08 7.91 6.30
CA ASP A 216 11.27 8.76 6.17
C ASP A 216 12.15 8.31 5.00
N ARG A 217 12.50 7.01 4.95
CA ARG A 217 13.35 6.45 3.89
C ARG A 217 12.73 6.61 2.50
N THR A 218 11.43 6.35 2.37
CA THR A 218 10.75 6.41 1.07
C THR A 218 10.51 7.83 0.61
N ARG A 219 10.27 8.77 1.53
CA ARG A 219 10.20 10.19 1.21
C ARG A 219 11.51 10.70 0.63
N GLU A 220 12.64 10.42 1.27
CA GLU A 220 13.96 10.82 0.78
C GLU A 220 14.19 10.32 -0.66
N LEU A 221 13.74 9.11 -0.98
CA LEU A 221 13.79 8.57 -2.34
C LEU A 221 12.91 9.36 -3.31
N PHE A 222 11.67 9.70 -2.93
CA PHE A 222 10.77 10.49 -3.78
C PHE A 222 11.23 11.94 -3.97
N GLU A 223 11.83 12.55 -2.95
CA GLU A 223 12.39 13.90 -3.03
C GLU A 223 13.56 13.93 -4.03
N LYS A 224 14.50 12.99 -3.94
CA LYS A 224 15.59 12.82 -4.93
C LYS A 224 15.06 12.62 -6.36
N LEU A 225 13.98 11.86 -6.52
CA LEU A 225 13.33 11.67 -7.82
C LEU A 225 12.69 12.96 -8.37
N SER A 226 12.27 13.86 -7.48
CA SER A 226 11.60 15.11 -7.83
C SER A 226 12.55 16.21 -8.32
N GLU A 227 13.81 16.20 -7.85
CA GLU A 227 14.83 17.22 -8.18
C GLU A 227 15.13 17.35 -9.69
N GLY A 228 14.78 16.35 -10.51
CA GLY A 228 14.99 16.33 -11.96
C GLY A 228 13.74 16.49 -12.84
N SER A 229 12.56 16.79 -12.28
CA SER A 229 11.27 16.75 -13.00
C SER A 229 10.46 18.05 -12.92
N SER A 230 9.71 18.39 -13.97
CA SER A 230 8.84 19.59 -14.00
C SER A 230 7.64 19.52 -13.05
N GLU A 231 7.21 20.71 -12.60
CA GLU A 231 6.38 21.05 -11.42
C GLU A 231 5.05 20.28 -11.22
N ASN A 232 4.46 19.67 -12.26
CA ASN A 232 3.12 19.06 -12.15
C ASN A 232 3.11 17.60 -11.65
N LYS A 233 4.26 16.95 -11.46
CA LYS A 233 4.32 15.50 -11.20
C LYS A 233 4.24 15.07 -9.73
N PHE A 234 4.24 15.99 -8.78
CA PHE A 234 4.44 15.66 -7.37
C PHE A 234 3.42 16.26 -6.40
N PHE A 235 2.21 16.60 -6.86
CA PHE A 235 1.13 17.01 -5.93
C PHE A 235 0.86 15.93 -4.85
N LEU A 236 1.07 14.65 -5.18
CA LEU A 236 0.95 13.55 -4.22
C LEU A 236 2.09 13.53 -3.19
N LEU A 237 3.30 13.95 -3.56
CA LEU A 237 4.41 14.11 -2.62
C LEU A 237 4.14 15.28 -1.67
N GLN A 238 3.66 16.41 -2.20
CA GLN A 238 3.24 17.54 -1.36
C GLN A 238 2.12 17.12 -0.40
N LEU A 239 1.11 16.41 -0.91
CA LEU A 239 0.04 15.87 -0.08
C LEU A 239 0.57 14.92 1.00
N ALA A 240 1.51 14.03 0.66
CA ALA A 240 2.14 13.14 1.62
C ALA A 240 2.91 13.92 2.69
N GLN A 241 3.66 14.97 2.33
CA GLN A 241 4.34 15.85 3.28
C GLN A 241 3.35 16.56 4.22
N ASP A 242 2.21 17.02 3.69
CA ASP A 242 1.19 17.69 4.50
C ASP A 242 0.51 16.70 5.47
N LEU A 243 0.17 15.50 5.01
CA LEU A 243 -0.38 14.42 5.85
C LEU A 243 0.61 13.95 6.91
N ASP A 244 1.89 13.93 6.60
CA ASP A 244 2.94 13.56 7.54
C ASP A 244 3.09 14.54 8.70
N ARG A 245 2.86 15.84 8.47
CA ARG A 245 2.72 16.80 9.58
C ARG A 245 1.55 16.42 10.48
N ARG A 246 0.42 15.99 9.90
CA ARG A 246 -0.76 15.53 10.64
C ARG A 246 -0.52 14.24 11.41
N ALA A 247 0.13 13.27 10.78
CA ALA A 247 0.50 12.01 11.41
C ALA A 247 1.36 12.24 12.65
N ARG A 248 2.39 13.11 12.56
CA ARG A 248 3.19 13.51 13.73
C ARG A 248 2.37 14.23 14.81
N GLY A 249 1.45 15.12 14.41
CA GLY A 249 0.55 15.80 15.34
C GLY A 249 -0.30 14.82 16.16
N GLN A 250 -0.85 13.79 15.52
CA GLN A 250 -1.63 12.73 16.20
C GLN A 250 -0.79 11.87 17.14
N VAL A 251 0.45 11.53 16.74
CA VAL A 251 1.37 10.78 17.61
C VAL A 251 1.72 11.59 18.85
N ASN A 252 2.08 12.86 18.71
CA ASN A 252 2.37 13.74 19.85
C ASN A 252 1.16 13.85 20.79
N ARG A 253 -0.07 13.93 20.24
CA ARG A 253 -1.33 13.90 20.99
C ARG A 253 -1.45 12.72 21.93
N VAL A 254 -1.21 11.51 21.44
CA VAL A 254 -1.34 10.31 22.29
C VAL A 254 -0.20 10.21 23.29
N LEU A 255 1.04 10.58 22.92
CA LEU A 255 2.17 10.58 23.85
C LEU A 255 1.90 11.48 25.07
N GLN A 256 1.43 12.71 24.86
CA GLN A 256 1.13 13.62 25.96
C GLN A 256 -0.07 13.15 26.81
N ALA A 257 -1.10 12.58 26.19
CA ALA A 257 -2.24 12.04 26.94
C ALA A 257 -1.81 10.90 27.86
N ASN A 258 -0.91 10.03 27.39
CA ASN A 258 -0.33 8.96 28.21
C ASN A 258 0.51 9.54 29.35
N ASP A 259 1.38 10.51 29.08
CA ASP A 259 2.22 11.14 30.10
C ASP A 259 1.39 11.83 31.19
N MET A 260 0.29 12.52 30.83
CA MET A 260 -0.64 13.11 31.80
C MET A 260 -1.32 12.06 32.67
N TRP A 261 -1.77 10.95 32.07
CA TRP A 261 -2.41 9.85 32.82
C TRP A 261 -1.44 9.18 33.80
N PHE A 262 -0.17 8.98 33.42
CA PHE A 262 0.87 8.46 34.31
C PHE A 262 1.18 9.40 35.48
N LEU A 263 1.09 10.71 35.29
CA LEU A 263 1.29 11.70 36.35
C LEU A 263 0.11 11.78 37.33
N GLU A 264 -1.12 11.60 36.85
CA GLU A 264 -2.32 11.53 37.69
C GLU A 264 -2.33 10.27 38.58
N ASP A 265 -1.96 9.10 38.04
CA ASP A 265 -1.94 7.83 38.78
C ASP A 265 -0.86 7.81 39.89
N MET A 266 0.25 8.53 39.69
CA MET A 266 1.29 8.73 40.72
C MET A 266 0.96 9.82 41.76
N GLY A 267 -0.03 10.68 41.49
CA GLY A 267 -0.48 11.73 42.41
C GLY A 267 -1.48 11.25 43.46
N ASP A 268 -2.13 10.11 43.22
CA ASP A 268 -3.18 9.52 44.07
C ASP A 268 -2.69 8.32 44.92
N SER A 269 -1.37 8.07 44.98
CA SER A 269 -0.70 7.03 45.81
C SER A 269 -0.03 7.60 47.06
#